data_AF-A0A4D9F5X8-F1
#
_entry.id   AF-A0A4D9F5X8-F1
#
_cell.length_a   1.000
_cell.length_b   1.000
_cell.length_c   1.000
_cell.angle_alpha   90.00
_cell.angle_beta   90.00
_cell.angle_gamma   90.00
#
_symmetry.space_group_name_H-M   'P 1'
#
loop_
_entity.id
_entity.type
_entity.pdbx_description
1 polymer ?
#
loop_
_entity_poly.entity_id
_entity_poly.type
_entity_poly.pdbx_seq_one_letter_code
_entity_poly.pdbx_strand_id
1 'polypeptide(L)' 'MWGKIKGFSWWPAIIVSYRVTSKRQAISRMHWVQWFGDGKFSKVSADKLQEAGGGGPEQRANGFRSHKQQQEP' A
#
# COMPACT_ATOMS: atom_id res chain seq x y z
N MET A 1 -4.92 2.55 -2.97
CA MET A 1 -3.58 2.86 -3.51
C MET A 1 -2.73 1.61 -3.43
N TRP A 2 -1.68 1.56 -4.23
CA TRP A 2 -0.69 0.52 -4.09
C TRP A 2 0.56 1.15 -3.51
N GLY A 3 1.04 0.60 -2.42
CA GLY A 3 2.28 1.05 -1.82
C GLY A 3 3.39 0.07 -2.17
N LYS A 4 4.54 0.63 -2.55
CA LYS A 4 5.77 -0.14 -2.74
C LYS A 4 6.62 -0.03 -1.48
N ILE A 5 6.63 -1.08 -0.67
CA ILE A 5 7.60 -1.21 0.42
C ILE A 5 8.86 -1.87 -0.14
N LYS A 6 10.03 -1.43 0.32
CA LYS A 6 11.29 -2.12 0.02
C LYS A 6 11.18 -3.56 0.54
N GLY A 7 11.38 -4.54 -0.35
CA GLY A 7 11.31 -5.96 -0.02
C GLY A 7 9.93 -6.62 -0.17
N PHE A 8 8.88 -5.89 -0.56
CA PHE A 8 7.55 -6.48 -0.80
C PHE A 8 7.02 -6.14 -2.20
N SER A 9 6.17 -7.03 -2.73
CA SER A 9 5.34 -6.72 -3.89
C SER A 9 4.53 -5.45 -3.64
N TRP A 10 4.06 -4.83 -4.72
CA TRP A 10 3.05 -3.78 -4.57
C TRP A 10 1.94 -4.34 -3.72
N TRP A 11 1.72 -3.73 -2.56
CA TRP A 11 0.80 -4.22 -1.57
C TRP A 11 -0.37 -3.23 -1.47
N PRO A 12 -1.60 -3.73 -1.35
CA PRO A 12 -2.75 -2.86 -1.24
C PRO A 12 -2.63 -2.02 0.03
N ALA A 13 -2.79 -0.70 -0.12
CA ALA A 13 -2.65 0.25 0.95
C ALA A 13 -3.66 1.40 0.83
N ILE A 14 -4.05 1.98 1.97
CA ILE A 14 -4.90 3.16 2.03
C ILE A 14 -4.13 4.32 2.65
N ILE A 15 -4.21 5.50 2.03
CA ILE A 15 -3.61 6.71 2.60
C ILE A 15 -4.47 7.16 3.79
N VAL A 16 -3.82 7.35 4.94
CA VAL A 16 -4.43 7.86 6.17
C VAL A 16 -3.84 9.22 6.52
N SER A 17 -4.62 10.08 7.16
CA SER A 17 -4.10 11.37 7.61
C SER A 17 -3.15 11.18 8.80
N TYR A 18 -2.15 12.05 8.92
CA TYR A 18 -1.21 12.05 10.04
C TYR A 18 -1.90 12.20 11.40
N ARG A 19 -3.12 12.76 11.41
CA ARG A 19 -3.97 12.89 12.60
C ARG A 19 -4.43 11.53 13.12
N VAL A 20 -4.66 10.56 12.23
CA VAL A 20 -5.03 9.18 12.60
C VAL A 20 -3.83 8.40 13.13
N THR A 21 -2.62 8.72 12.66
CA THR A 21 -1.40 8.02 13.09
C THR A 21 -0.76 8.64 14.32
N SER A 22 -1.35 9.68 14.92
CA SER A 22 -0.82 10.44 16.07
C SER A 22 0.64 10.87 15.89
N LYS A 23 1.06 11.13 14.64
CA LYS A 23 2.46 11.34 14.26
C LYS A 23 2.65 12.68 13.56
N ARG A 24 3.90 13.17 13.58
CA ARG A 24 4.31 14.45 13.00
C ARG A 24 3.86 14.56 11.54
N GLN A 25 3.41 15.75 11.15
CA GLN A 25 2.95 16.08 9.81
C GLN A 25 3.94 15.52 8.78
N ALA A 26 3.43 14.67 7.88
CA ALA A 26 4.28 14.08 6.87
C ALA A 26 4.76 15.21 5.93
N ILE A 27 6.09 15.34 5.77
CA ILE A 27 6.72 16.30 4.87
C ILE A 27 6.02 16.22 3.52
N SER A 28 5.75 17.37 2.87
CA SER A 28 4.93 17.63 1.66
C SER A 28 4.84 16.56 0.55
N ARG A 29 5.76 15.59 0.50
CA ARG A 29 5.79 14.47 -0.46
C ARG A 29 5.59 13.08 0.15
N MET A 30 5.25 12.98 1.43
CA MET A 30 5.09 11.71 2.14
C MET A 30 3.67 11.56 2.67
N HIS A 31 3.13 10.37 2.55
CA HIS A 31 1.81 10.00 3.02
C HIS A 31 1.93 8.86 4.03
N TRP A 32 1.12 8.90 5.07
CA TRP A 32 0.91 7.73 5.91
C TRP A 32 -0.02 6.79 5.18
N VAL A 33 0.32 5.51 5.16
CA VAL A 33 -0.54 4.47 4.61
C VAL A 33 -0.75 3.36 5.61
N GLN A 34 -1.91 2.74 5.55
CA GLN A 34 -2.20 1.50 6.25
C GLN A 34 -2.20 0.35 5.24
N TRP A 35 -1.47 -0.72 5.53
CA TRP A 35 -1.41 -1.91 4.70
C TRP A 35 -2.60 -2.82 4.99
N PHE A 36 -3.20 -3.35 3.93
CA PHE A 36 -4.24 -4.35 4.06
C PHE A 36 -3.65 -5.69 4.53
N GLY A 37 -4.39 -6.51 5.28
CA GLY A 37 -3.92 -7.81 5.78
C GLY A 37 -3.29 -7.78 7.18
N ASP A 38 -2.34 -6.87 7.45
CA ASP A 38 -1.72 -6.75 8.77
C ASP A 38 -2.10 -5.48 9.55
N GLY A 39 -2.77 -4.52 8.89
CA GLY A 39 -3.27 -3.29 9.52
C GLY A 39 -2.17 -2.31 9.95
N LYS A 40 -0.91 -2.54 9.57
CA LYS A 40 0.22 -1.71 10.00
C LYS A 40 0.27 -0.40 9.25
N PHE A 41 0.81 0.62 9.91
CA PHE A 41 1.02 1.95 9.34
C PHE A 41 2.46 2.14 8.87
N SER A 42 2.64 2.76 7.71
CA SER A 42 3.95 3.12 7.20
C SER A 42 3.92 4.49 6.53
N LYS A 43 5.07 5.17 6.54
CA LYS A 43 5.24 6.45 5.85
C LYS A 43 5.86 6.18 4.49
N VAL A 44 5.17 6.51 3.41
CA VAL A 44 5.57 6.21 2.03
C VAL A 44 5.57 7.50 1.21
N SER A 45 6.52 7.65 0.28
CA SER A 45 6.54 8.80 -0.64
C SER A 45 5.35 8.74 -1.60
N ALA A 46 4.82 9.88 -2.00
CA ALA A 46 3.81 9.98 -3.05
C ALA A 46 4.27 9.29 -4.35
N ASP A 47 5.57 9.36 -4.67
CA ASP A 47 6.15 8.71 -5.86
C ASP A 47 6.17 7.16 -5.76
N LYS A 48 6.03 6.63 -4.54
CA LYS A 48 5.95 5.19 -4.25
C LYS A 48 4.51 4.75 -3.99
N LEU A 49 3.55 5.63 -4.22
CA LEU A 49 2.11 5.38 -4.12
C LEU A 49 1.49 5.59 -5.49
N GLN A 50 0.95 4.52 -6.05
CA GLN A 50 0.29 4.58 -7.34
C GLN A 50 -1.21 4.36 -7.19
N GLU A 51 -1.94 5.16 -7.95
CA GLU A 51 -3.39 5.09 -8.10
C GLU A 51 -3.75 3.91 -8.99
N ALA A 52 -4.86 3.25 -8.69
CA ALA A 52 -5.13 1.91 -9.22
C ALA A 52 -5.78 1.93 -10.63
N GLY A 53 -6.40 3.06 -11.02
CA GLY A 53 -7.25 3.15 -12.21
C GLY A 53 -6.51 3.57 -13.48
N GLY A 54 -6.17 2.60 -14.32
CA GLY A 54 -5.71 2.82 -15.69
C GLY A 54 -4.48 2.00 -16.08
N GLY A 55 -4.52 0.66 -15.93
CA GLY A 55 -3.42 -0.21 -16.36
C GLY A 55 -2.11 0.06 -15.62
N GLY A 56 -2.20 0.06 -14.28
CA GLY A 56 -1.14 0.36 -13.34
C GLY A 56 -1.09 -0.75 -12.30
N PRO A 57 -0.84 -0.45 -11.01
CA PRO A 57 -0.39 -1.38 -9.95
C PRO A 57 -1.30 -2.58 -9.60
N GLU A 58 -2.24 -2.88 -10.48
CA GLU A 58 -3.40 -3.73 -10.33
C GLU A 58 -3.38 -4.98 -11.20
N GLN A 59 -2.62 -5.07 -12.30
CA GLN A 59 -2.27 -6.42 -12.79
C GLN A 59 -1.46 -7.19 -11.71
N ARG A 60 -0.77 -6.45 -10.84
CA ARG A 60 0.18 -6.93 -9.83
C ARG A 60 -0.50 -7.42 -8.55
N ALA A 61 -1.59 -6.75 -8.22
CA ALA A 61 -2.56 -7.17 -7.22
C ALA A 61 -3.24 -8.50 -7.55
N ASN A 62 -3.55 -8.69 -8.84
CA ASN A 62 -4.40 -9.78 -9.29
C ASN A 62 -3.66 -11.12 -9.43
N GLY A 63 -2.32 -11.11 -9.44
CA GLY A 63 -1.52 -12.30 -9.07
C GLY A 63 -1.43 -12.53 -7.56
N PHE A 64 -1.38 -11.43 -6.79
CA PHE A 64 -1.32 -11.46 -5.31
C PHE A 64 -2.54 -12.18 -4.68
N ARG A 65 -3.68 -12.17 -5.38
CA ARG A 65 -4.96 -12.73 -4.92
C ARG A 65 -5.24 -14.15 -5.39
N SER A 66 -4.77 -14.55 -6.58
CA SER A 66 -5.10 -15.86 -7.14
C SER A 66 -4.18 -17.00 -6.67
N HIS A 67 -2.91 -16.72 -6.33
CA HIS A 67 -1.98 -17.75 -5.82
C HIS A 67 -2.18 -18.07 -4.33
N LYS A 68 -2.75 -17.14 -3.55
CA LYS A 68 -3.07 -17.39 -2.14
C LYS A 68 -4.24 -18.38 -1.98
N GLN A 69 -4.98 -18.66 -3.05
CA GLN A 69 -6.24 -19.41 -3.04
C GLN A 69 -6.11 -20.86 -3.54
N GLN A 70 -4.90 -21.34 -3.87
CA GLN A 70 -4.67 -22.71 -4.40
C GLN A 70 -3.71 -23.58 -3.57
N GLN A 71 -3.15 -23.09 -2.46
CA GLN A 71 -2.11 -23.79 -1.69
C GLN A 71 -2.36 -23.81 -0.18
N GLU A 72 -3.60 -23.58 0.26
CA GLU A 72 -3.98 -23.91 1.64
C GLU A 72 -4.74 -25.25 1.61
N PRO A 73 -4.32 -26.26 2.42
CA PRO A 73 -4.82 -27.64 2.35
C PRO A 73 -6.29 -27.79 2.81
#